data_AF-A0A2V7JDB0-F1
#
_entry.id   AF-A0A2V7JDB0-F1
#
_cell.length_a   1.000
_cell.length_b   1.000
_cell.length_c   1.000
_cell.angle_alpha   90.00
_cell.angle_beta   90.00
_cell.angle_gamma   90.00
#
_symmetry.space_group_name_H-M   'P 1'
#
loop_
_entity.id
_entity.type
_entity.pdbx_description
1 polymer ?
#
loop_
_entity_poly.entity_id
_entity_poly.type
_entity_poly.pdbx_seq_one_letter_code
_entity_poly.pdbx_strand_id
1 'polypeptide(L)'
;MLAGGFGEHNYHMRIREEKHRHYAQVAQQIFQIHTQRPLSGLVLAGVGVDAGALLPHLHTYLHDLVLGVVRLNPKRVAAAEVREAALALREERERAWERAHAEAVREGVATGWAVNGVEPTLRALERGQVRTLLADGQDDDRRIDDAVEEALAQRVQVDVVYDERARRVVDGLAGLLRFRR
;
A
#
# COMPACT_ATOMS: atom_id res chain seq x y z
N MET A 1 56.89 12.57 9.58
CA MET A 1 55.43 12.59 9.80
C MET A 1 54.74 12.26 8.48
N LEU A 2 53.55 11.66 8.55
CA LEU A 2 52.57 11.37 7.49
C LEU A 2 52.58 9.96 6.86
N ALA A 3 52.17 8.96 7.66
CA ALA A 3 51.59 7.70 7.18
C ALA A 3 50.25 7.52 7.88
N GLY A 4 49.13 7.71 7.17
CA GLY A 4 47.79 7.57 7.77
C GLY A 4 46.59 7.82 6.85
N GLY A 5 46.72 8.53 5.72
CA GLY A 5 45.54 8.95 4.93
C GLY A 5 45.05 7.99 3.84
N PHE A 6 45.94 7.22 3.20
CA PHE A 6 45.63 6.53 1.93
C PHE A 6 45.06 5.11 2.10
N GLY A 7 45.37 4.42 3.20
CA GLY A 7 44.87 3.07 3.48
C GLY A 7 43.42 3.05 3.97
N GLU A 8 43.04 4.03 4.82
CA GLU A 8 41.69 4.13 5.38
C GLU A 8 40.66 4.48 4.31
N HIS A 9 40.97 5.39 3.39
CA HIS A 9 40.07 5.76 2.29
C HIS A 9 39.75 4.56 1.37
N ASN A 10 40.77 3.79 0.96
CA ASN A 10 40.56 2.61 0.12
C ASN A 10 39.79 1.49 0.84
N TYR A 11 40.02 1.32 2.14
CA TYR A 11 39.30 0.36 2.97
C TYR A 11 37.81 0.73 3.12
N HIS A 12 37.52 2.00 3.41
CA HIS A 12 36.14 2.48 3.50
C HIS A 12 35.40 2.48 2.17
N MET A 13 36.10 2.78 1.06
CA MET A 13 35.55 2.67 -0.31
C MET A 13 35.17 1.22 -0.63
N ARG A 14 36.08 0.27 -0.38
CA ARG A 14 35.83 -1.16 -0.65
C ARG A 14 34.66 -1.72 0.15
N ILE A 15 34.52 -1.33 1.42
CA ILE A 15 33.37 -1.75 2.25
C ILE A 15 32.06 -1.19 1.70
N ARG A 16 32.04 0.06 1.23
CA ARG A 16 30.85 0.66 0.63
C ARG A 16 30.47 -0.03 -0.69
N GLU A 17 31.45 -0.31 -1.54
CA GLU A 17 31.24 -1.05 -2.79
C GLU A 17 30.70 -2.46 -2.54
N GLU A 18 31.28 -3.21 -1.60
CA GLU A 18 30.79 -4.54 -1.24
C GLU A 18 29.34 -4.50 -0.74
N LYS A 19 29.00 -3.53 0.13
CA LYS A 19 27.62 -3.35 0.60
C LYS A 19 26.66 -3.02 -0.54
N HIS A 20 27.07 -2.14 -1.46
CA HIS A 20 26.25 -1.76 -2.61
C HIS A 20 25.99 -2.96 -3.54
N ARG A 21 27.02 -3.76 -3.82
CA ARG A 21 26.86 -5.00 -4.59
C ARG A 21 25.94 -5.98 -3.89
N HIS A 22 26.06 -6.13 -2.58
CA HIS A 22 25.19 -7.00 -1.80
C HIS A 22 23.72 -6.57 -1.91
N TYR A 23 23.42 -5.28 -1.74
CA TYR A 23 22.05 -4.78 -1.90
C TYR A 23 21.50 -4.97 -3.32
N ALA A 24 22.33 -4.74 -4.35
CA ALA A 24 21.93 -5.00 -5.73
C ALA A 24 21.60 -6.49 -5.98
N GLN A 25 22.40 -7.41 -5.43
CA GLN A 25 22.14 -8.84 -5.52
C GLN A 25 20.84 -9.23 -4.82
N VAL A 26 20.59 -8.70 -3.62
CA VAL A 26 19.35 -8.94 -2.88
C VAL A 26 18.14 -8.42 -3.67
N ALA A 27 18.21 -7.21 -4.21
CA ALA A 27 17.13 -6.63 -5.02
C ALA A 27 16.83 -7.48 -6.27
N GLN A 28 17.87 -7.97 -6.96
CA GLN A 28 17.73 -8.86 -8.11
C GLN A 28 17.05 -10.18 -7.73
N GLN A 29 17.39 -10.76 -6.58
CA GLN A 29 16.77 -11.99 -6.09
C GLN A 29 15.30 -11.78 -5.72
N ILE A 30 14.96 -10.67 -5.06
CA ILE A 30 13.56 -10.32 -4.76
C ILE A 30 12.75 -10.19 -6.06
N PHE A 31 13.33 -9.55 -7.08
CA PHE A 31 12.68 -9.42 -8.39
C PHE A 31 12.43 -10.78 -9.04
N GLN A 32 13.41 -11.68 -9.03
CA GLN A 32 13.26 -13.05 -9.55
C GLN A 32 12.15 -13.83 -8.83
N ILE A 33 12.07 -13.71 -7.50
CA ILE A 33 10.99 -14.32 -6.71
C ILE A 33 9.63 -13.76 -7.15
N HIS A 34 9.51 -12.44 -7.29
CA HIS A 34 8.27 -11.80 -7.70
C HIS A 34 7.82 -12.21 -9.12
N THR A 35 8.76 -12.39 -10.05
CA THR A 35 8.46 -12.86 -11.42
C THR A 35 7.92 -14.29 -11.44
N GLN A 36 8.44 -15.17 -10.57
CA GLN A 36 7.99 -16.57 -10.49
C GLN A 36 6.70 -16.71 -9.68
N ARG A 37 6.56 -15.91 -8.63
CA ARG A 37 5.41 -15.89 -7.72
C ARG A 37 5.10 -14.44 -7.34
N PRO A 38 4.05 -13.84 -7.91
CA PRO A 38 3.65 -12.49 -7.59
C PRO A 38 3.46 -12.29 -6.08
N LEU A 39 4.20 -11.34 -5.53
CA LEU A 39 4.12 -10.95 -4.13
C LEU A 39 2.99 -9.93 -3.95
N SER A 40 2.14 -10.12 -2.94
CA SER A 40 1.10 -9.17 -2.57
C SER A 40 1.62 -7.99 -1.73
N GLY A 41 2.85 -8.08 -1.22
CA GLY A 41 3.50 -7.05 -0.43
C GLY A 41 4.90 -7.46 -0.01
N LEU A 42 5.72 -6.47 0.33
CA LEU A 42 7.12 -6.63 0.72
C LEU A 42 7.38 -5.89 2.04
N VAL A 43 7.93 -6.59 3.02
CA VAL A 43 8.39 -6.00 4.29
C VAL A 43 9.90 -6.17 4.35
N LEU A 44 10.62 -5.07 4.57
CA LEU A 44 12.07 -5.10 4.72
C LEU A 44 12.41 -5.09 6.20
N ALA A 45 13.16 -6.10 6.64
CA ALA A 45 13.52 -6.28 8.04
C ALA A 45 15.04 -6.36 8.21
N GLY A 46 15.58 -5.66 9.21
CA GLY A 46 17.02 -5.70 9.48
C GLY A 46 17.42 -4.96 10.74
N VAL A 47 18.71 -5.04 11.06
CA VAL A 47 19.28 -4.37 12.22
C VAL A 47 19.61 -2.92 11.85
N GLY A 48 19.20 -1.97 12.69
CA GLY A 48 19.54 -0.56 12.46
C GLY A 48 18.88 0.00 11.20
N VAL A 49 19.69 0.66 10.36
CA VAL A 49 19.23 1.34 9.13
C VAL A 49 19.42 0.50 7.85
N ASP A 50 20.02 -0.69 7.97
CA ASP A 50 20.46 -1.48 6.81
C ASP A 50 19.27 -1.95 5.95
N ALA A 51 18.12 -2.25 6.55
CA ALA A 51 16.92 -2.63 5.80
C ALA A 51 16.39 -1.49 4.91
N GLY A 52 16.50 -0.24 5.38
CA GLY A 52 16.13 0.93 4.58
C GLY A 52 17.13 1.22 3.45
N ALA A 53 18.39 0.86 3.63
CA ALA A 53 19.43 1.03 2.62
C ALA A 53 19.23 0.16 1.37
N LEU A 54 18.40 -0.88 1.45
CA LEU A 54 18.01 -1.68 0.29
C LEU A 54 17.02 -0.96 -0.63
N LEU A 55 16.21 -0.04 -0.11
CA LEU A 55 15.13 0.63 -0.87
C LEU A 55 15.62 1.22 -2.20
N PRO A 56 16.71 2.02 -2.27
CA PRO A 56 17.15 2.63 -3.52
C PRO A 56 17.62 1.63 -4.59
N HIS A 57 17.85 0.37 -4.21
CA HIS A 57 18.28 -0.69 -5.11
C HIS A 57 17.12 -1.52 -5.66
N LEU A 58 15.92 -1.36 -5.12
CA LEU A 58 14.76 -2.09 -5.61
C LEU A 58 14.36 -1.60 -7.00
N HIS A 59 13.92 -2.53 -7.85
CA HIS A 59 13.27 -2.16 -9.10
C HIS A 59 11.99 -1.36 -8.82
N THR A 60 11.63 -0.44 -9.72
CA THR A 60 10.45 0.42 -9.60
C THR A 60 9.18 -0.36 -9.26
N TYR A 61 8.95 -1.52 -9.89
CA TYR A 61 7.78 -2.37 -9.61
C TYR A 61 7.72 -2.92 -8.17
N LEU A 62 8.87 -3.13 -7.54
CA LEU A 62 8.95 -3.62 -6.16
C LEU A 62 8.74 -2.50 -5.14
N HIS A 63 9.04 -1.25 -5.50
CA HIS A 63 8.82 -0.10 -4.62
C HIS A 63 7.35 0.03 -4.21
N ASP A 64 6.43 -0.18 -5.15
CA ASP A 64 5.00 -0.05 -4.88
C ASP A 64 4.49 -1.15 -3.94
N LEU A 65 5.19 -2.30 -3.89
CA LEU A 65 4.88 -3.42 -3.00
C LEU A 65 5.43 -3.25 -1.60
N VAL A 66 6.36 -2.31 -1.36
CA VAL A 66 6.95 -2.12 -0.03
C VAL A 66 5.89 -1.57 0.93
N LEU A 67 5.51 -2.40 1.91
CA LEU A 67 4.60 -2.03 2.98
C LEU A 67 5.29 -1.17 4.05
N GLY A 68 6.57 -1.45 4.30
CA GLY A 68 7.37 -0.71 5.27
C GLY A 68 8.71 -1.36 5.58
N VAL A 69 9.47 -0.66 6.43
CA VAL A 69 10.76 -1.13 6.97
C VAL A 69 10.62 -1.32 8.47
N VAL A 70 10.97 -2.51 8.96
CA VAL A 70 10.93 -2.85 10.39
C VAL A 70 12.31 -3.17 10.93
N ARG A 71 12.56 -2.73 12.15
CA ARG A 71 13.80 -3.04 12.86
C ARG A 71 13.65 -4.37 13.59
N LEU A 72 14.16 -5.45 13.01
CA LEU A 72 14.14 -6.78 13.60
C LEU A 72 15.55 -7.36 13.61
N ASN A 73 15.90 -8.07 14.70
CA ASN A 73 17.19 -8.73 14.80
C ASN A 73 17.06 -10.20 14.36
N PRO A 74 17.65 -10.60 13.22
CA PRO A 74 17.50 -11.95 12.68
C PRO A 74 18.03 -13.03 13.63
N LYS A 75 18.91 -12.70 14.58
CA LYS A 75 19.45 -13.67 15.56
C LYS A 75 18.52 -13.96 16.73
N ARG A 76 17.51 -13.12 16.97
CA ARG A 76 16.64 -13.19 18.15
C ARG A 76 15.15 -13.24 17.80
N VAL A 77 14.78 -12.84 16.59
CA VAL A 77 13.40 -12.73 16.17
C VAL A 77 12.79 -14.10 15.90
N ALA A 78 11.63 -14.38 16.50
CA ALA A 78 10.82 -15.54 16.20
C ALA A 78 9.95 -15.32 14.94
N ALA A 79 9.55 -16.40 14.27
CA ALA A 79 8.65 -16.32 13.12
C ALA A 79 7.31 -15.61 13.46
N ALA A 80 6.83 -15.78 14.70
CA ALA A 80 5.64 -15.09 15.19
C ALA A 80 5.83 -13.56 15.20
N GLU A 81 6.95 -13.06 15.70
CA GLU A 81 7.24 -11.62 15.73
C GLU A 81 7.32 -11.00 14.33
N VAL A 82 7.91 -11.73 13.37
CA VAL A 82 7.93 -11.29 11.96
C VAL A 82 6.51 -11.19 11.39
N ARG A 83 5.68 -12.19 11.68
CA ARG A 83 4.28 -12.22 11.24
C ARG A 83 3.48 -11.06 11.82
N GLU A 84 3.58 -10.82 13.12
CA GLU A 84 2.87 -9.71 13.78
C GLU A 84 3.31 -8.35 13.23
N ALA A 85 4.62 -8.14 13.04
CA ALA A 85 5.13 -6.90 12.44
C ALA A 85 4.63 -6.70 11.00
N ALA A 86 4.56 -7.77 10.20
CA ALA A 86 4.03 -7.71 8.85
C ALA A 86 2.52 -7.42 8.83
N LEU A 87 1.74 -8.03 9.73
CA LEU A 87 0.31 -7.77 9.86
C LEU A 87 0.05 -6.32 10.26
N ALA A 88 0.78 -5.80 11.25
CA ALA A 88 0.65 -4.41 11.69
C ALA A 88 0.90 -3.40 10.55
N LEU A 89 1.96 -3.62 9.74
CA LEU A 89 2.25 -2.78 8.58
C LEU A 89 1.17 -2.87 7.50
N ARG A 90 0.64 -4.08 7.26
CA ARG A 90 -0.46 -4.28 6.30
C ARG A 90 -1.70 -3.50 6.73
N GLU A 91 -2.11 -3.64 7.99
CA GLU A 91 -3.27 -2.95 8.56
C GLU A 91 -3.09 -1.42 8.55
N GLU A 92 -1.89 -0.92 8.82
CA GLU A 92 -1.61 0.52 8.76
C GLU A 92 -1.77 1.05 7.33
N ARG A 93 -1.24 0.32 6.35
CA ARG A 93 -1.35 0.69 4.94
C ARG A 93 -2.78 0.59 4.40
N GLU A 94 -3.51 -0.45 4.77
CA GLU A 94 -4.93 -0.61 4.43
C GLU A 94 -5.74 0.58 4.97
N ARG A 95 -5.60 0.91 6.25
CA ARG A 95 -6.25 2.09 6.84
C ARG A 95 -5.81 3.40 6.19
N ALA A 96 -4.53 3.55 5.81
CA ALA A 96 -4.06 4.75 5.12
C ALA A 96 -4.69 4.89 3.73
N TRP A 97 -4.83 3.77 3.03
CA TRP A 97 -5.45 3.73 1.71
C TRP A 97 -6.96 3.99 1.77
N GLU A 98 -7.66 3.43 2.77
CA GLU A 98 -9.08 3.71 3.02
C GLU A 98 -9.30 5.21 3.28
N ARG A 99 -8.47 5.82 4.13
CA ARG A 99 -8.54 7.26 4.41
C ARG A 99 -8.28 8.11 3.17
N ALA A 100 -7.34 7.70 2.31
CA ALA A 100 -7.05 8.41 1.07
C ALA A 100 -8.23 8.34 0.08
N HIS A 101 -8.87 7.18 -0.06
CA HIS A 101 -10.06 7.02 -0.92
C HIS A 101 -11.26 7.81 -0.38
N ALA A 102 -11.48 7.77 0.94
CA ALA A 102 -12.49 8.59 1.60
C ALA A 102 -12.26 10.09 1.36
N GLU A 103 -11.02 10.57 1.48
CA GLU A 103 -10.71 11.97 1.20
C GLU A 103 -10.92 12.34 -0.28
N ALA A 104 -10.55 11.45 -1.21
CA ALA A 104 -10.84 11.64 -2.62
C ALA A 104 -12.36 11.74 -2.91
N VAL A 105 -13.20 11.01 -2.17
CA VAL A 105 -14.65 11.17 -2.22
C VAL A 105 -15.04 12.55 -1.71
N ARG A 106 -14.54 12.98 -0.55
CA ARG A 106 -14.85 14.30 0.03
C ARG A 106 -14.56 15.44 -0.94
N GLU A 107 -13.37 15.45 -1.53
CA GLU A 107 -12.95 16.44 -2.52
C GLU A 107 -13.74 16.31 -3.82
N GLY A 108 -14.00 15.08 -4.25
CA GLY A 108 -14.75 14.76 -5.46
C GLY A 108 -16.21 15.22 -5.39
N VAL A 109 -16.85 15.13 -4.23
CA VAL A 109 -18.25 15.56 -4.05
C VAL A 109 -18.38 17.06 -4.31
N ALA A 110 -17.46 17.88 -3.77
CA ALA A 110 -17.48 19.33 -3.96
C ALA A 110 -17.25 19.74 -5.44
N THR A 111 -16.53 18.92 -6.20
CA THR A 111 -16.13 19.23 -7.57
C THR A 111 -16.99 18.55 -8.65
N GLY A 112 -17.86 17.62 -8.26
CA GLY A 112 -18.72 16.82 -9.14
C GLY A 112 -18.05 15.56 -9.70
N TRP A 113 -16.93 15.13 -9.13
CA TRP A 113 -16.18 13.92 -9.48
C TRP A 113 -16.48 12.73 -8.56
N ALA A 114 -17.31 12.92 -7.53
CA ALA A 114 -17.79 11.86 -6.66
C ALA A 114 -19.25 12.06 -6.28
N VAL A 115 -19.89 10.97 -5.89
CA VAL A 115 -21.22 10.92 -5.27
C VAL A 115 -21.08 10.25 -3.91
N ASN A 116 -21.91 10.69 -2.97
CA ASN A 116 -21.92 10.16 -1.61
C ASN A 116 -23.37 9.97 -1.16
N GLY A 117 -23.63 8.86 -0.47
CA GLY A 117 -24.96 8.36 -0.15
C GLY A 117 -25.34 7.16 -1.03
N VAL A 118 -26.09 6.22 -0.45
CA VAL A 118 -26.61 5.02 -1.13
C VAL A 118 -27.33 5.36 -2.43
N GLU A 119 -28.38 6.16 -2.35
CA GLU A 119 -29.27 6.48 -3.45
C GLU A 119 -28.58 7.21 -4.65
N PRO A 120 -27.79 8.28 -4.45
CA PRO A 120 -27.06 8.90 -5.56
C PRO A 120 -25.97 8.00 -6.14
N THR A 121 -25.37 7.11 -5.34
CA THR A 121 -24.34 6.18 -5.81
C THR A 121 -24.94 5.07 -6.67
N LEU A 122 -26.07 4.48 -6.26
CA LEU A 122 -26.82 3.51 -7.08
C LEU A 122 -27.17 4.09 -8.45
N ARG A 123 -27.71 5.31 -8.51
CA ARG A 123 -28.00 5.99 -9.79
C ARG A 123 -26.77 6.21 -10.66
N ALA A 124 -25.62 6.49 -10.06
CA ALA A 124 -24.37 6.64 -10.81
C ALA A 124 -23.84 5.29 -11.33
N LEU A 125 -24.03 4.22 -10.55
CA LEU A 125 -23.66 2.86 -10.89
C LEU A 125 -24.51 2.29 -12.03
N GLU A 126 -25.84 2.51 -11.99
CA GLU A 126 -26.75 2.16 -13.10
C GLU A 126 -26.36 2.82 -14.42
N ARG A 127 -25.77 4.02 -14.36
CA ARG A 127 -25.29 4.77 -15.53
C ARG A 127 -23.87 4.39 -15.96
N GLY A 128 -23.23 3.44 -15.27
CA GLY A 128 -21.84 3.04 -15.53
C GLY A 128 -20.81 4.16 -15.30
N GLN A 129 -21.15 5.17 -14.50
CA GLN A 129 -20.30 6.35 -14.29
C GLN A 129 -19.26 6.13 -13.19
N VAL A 130 -19.40 5.08 -12.38
CA VAL A 130 -18.52 4.80 -11.24
C VAL A 130 -17.23 4.14 -11.73
N ARG A 131 -16.08 4.62 -11.25
CA ARG A 131 -14.77 3.96 -11.40
C ARG A 131 -14.38 3.14 -10.17
N THR A 132 -14.73 3.65 -8.99
CA THR A 132 -14.42 3.07 -7.69
C THR A 132 -15.62 3.26 -6.78
N LEU A 133 -16.14 2.16 -6.25
CA LEU A 133 -17.21 2.11 -5.27
C LEU A 133 -16.59 1.96 -3.88
N LEU A 134 -16.98 2.83 -2.94
CA LEU A 134 -16.62 2.73 -1.53
C LEU A 134 -17.87 2.32 -0.74
N ALA A 135 -17.81 1.22 0.00
CA ALA A 135 -18.90 0.73 0.84
C ALA A 135 -18.51 0.79 2.32
N ASP A 136 -19.41 1.23 3.19
CA ASP A 136 -19.23 1.10 4.64
C ASP A 136 -19.38 -0.38 5.03
N GLY A 137 -18.29 -0.96 5.57
CA GLY A 137 -18.26 -2.37 5.96
C GLY A 137 -19.00 -2.72 7.26
N GLN A 138 -19.62 -1.76 7.95
CA GLN A 138 -20.50 -2.00 9.09
C GLN A 138 -21.93 -1.49 8.90
N ASP A 139 -22.30 -1.10 7.68
CA ASP A 139 -23.69 -0.73 7.37
C ASP A 139 -24.45 -1.98 6.94
N ASP A 140 -25.59 -2.25 7.59
CA ASP A 140 -26.42 -3.44 7.37
C ASP A 140 -27.49 -3.20 6.28
N ASP A 141 -27.44 -2.08 5.56
CA ASP A 141 -28.35 -1.81 4.45
C ASP A 141 -28.12 -2.78 3.28
N ARG A 142 -29.10 -3.66 3.03
CA ARG A 142 -29.09 -4.64 1.93
C ARG A 142 -28.79 -4.03 0.55
N ARG A 143 -29.13 -2.76 0.34
CA ARG A 143 -28.86 -2.07 -0.93
C ARG A 143 -27.37 -1.88 -1.19
N ILE A 144 -26.55 -1.85 -0.13
CA ILE A 144 -25.08 -1.79 -0.23
C ILE A 144 -24.55 -3.11 -0.78
N ASP A 145 -25.02 -4.24 -0.26
CA ASP A 145 -24.64 -5.56 -0.77
C ASP A 145 -25.00 -5.71 -2.25
N ASP A 146 -26.23 -5.36 -2.62
CA ASP A 146 -26.70 -5.38 -4.02
C ASP A 146 -25.84 -4.48 -4.91
N ALA A 147 -25.44 -3.29 -4.43
CA ALA A 147 -24.57 -2.37 -5.15
C ALA A 147 -23.15 -2.92 -5.35
N VAL A 148 -22.62 -3.62 -4.34
CA VAL A 148 -21.31 -4.27 -4.41
C VAL A 148 -21.34 -5.39 -5.45
N GLU A 149 -22.37 -6.24 -5.44
CA GLU A 149 -22.53 -7.29 -6.44
C GLU A 149 -22.60 -6.73 -7.86
N GLU A 150 -23.40 -5.68 -8.07
CA GLU A 150 -23.53 -5.00 -9.37
C GLU A 150 -22.20 -4.36 -9.81
N ALA A 151 -21.48 -3.70 -8.90
CA ALA A 151 -20.19 -3.10 -9.20
C ALA A 151 -19.15 -4.16 -9.61
N LEU A 152 -19.12 -5.31 -8.92
CA LEU A 152 -18.27 -6.44 -9.30
C LEU A 152 -18.65 -7.00 -10.68
N ALA A 153 -19.95 -7.11 -10.98
CA ALA A 153 -20.44 -7.54 -12.30
C ALA A 153 -19.99 -6.58 -13.41
N GLN A 154 -20.00 -5.27 -13.13
CA GLN A 154 -19.52 -4.23 -14.05
C GLN A 154 -17.98 -4.08 -14.08
N ARG A 155 -17.24 -4.87 -13.28
CA ARG A 155 -15.78 -4.75 -13.10
C ARG A 155 -15.34 -3.36 -12.60
N VAL A 156 -16.17 -2.74 -11.78
CA VAL A 156 -15.83 -1.53 -11.02
C VAL A 156 -14.94 -1.94 -9.85
N GLN A 157 -13.97 -1.09 -9.50
CA GLN A 157 -13.15 -1.33 -8.31
C GLN A 157 -14.03 -1.15 -7.06
N VAL A 158 -14.04 -2.11 -6.14
CA VAL A 158 -14.82 -2.05 -4.90
C VAL A 158 -13.90 -2.04 -3.70
N ASP A 159 -14.07 -1.04 -2.85
CA ASP A 159 -13.27 -0.79 -1.67
C ASP A 159 -14.18 -0.77 -0.44
N VAL A 160 -14.07 -1.76 0.45
CA VAL A 160 -14.85 -1.80 1.69
C VAL A 160 -14.08 -1.07 2.78
N VAL A 161 -14.74 -0.10 3.43
CA VAL A 161 -14.13 0.81 4.39
C VAL A 161 -14.51 0.36 5.81
N TYR A 162 -13.50 0.14 6.65
CA TYR A 162 -13.65 -0.24 8.05
C TYR A 162 -13.11 0.83 9.02
N ASP A 163 -12.15 1.65 8.60
CA ASP A 163 -11.57 2.74 9.40
C ASP A 163 -12.65 3.77 9.75
N GLU A 164 -12.83 4.02 11.05
CA GLU A 164 -13.88 4.89 11.57
C GLU A 164 -13.83 6.31 10.96
N ARG A 165 -12.63 6.85 10.70
CA ARG A 165 -12.50 8.21 10.13
C ARG A 165 -12.90 8.22 8.67
N ALA A 166 -12.53 7.18 7.93
CA ALA A 166 -12.91 7.03 6.52
C ALA A 166 -14.42 6.81 6.38
N ARG A 167 -15.01 5.97 7.24
CA ARG A 167 -16.46 5.73 7.29
C ARG A 167 -17.27 6.99 7.53
N ARG A 168 -16.85 7.89 8.42
CA ARG A 168 -17.55 9.18 8.64
C ARG A 168 -17.64 10.07 7.40
N VAL A 169 -16.84 9.80 6.37
CA VAL A 169 -16.90 10.52 5.08
C VAL A 169 -17.90 9.87 4.14
N VAL A 170 -18.10 8.56 4.25
CA VAL A 170 -18.98 7.75 3.41
C VAL A 170 -20.35 7.64 4.07
N ASP A 171 -21.39 8.15 3.42
CA ASP A 171 -22.78 8.03 3.91
C ASP A 171 -23.36 6.67 3.50
N GLY A 172 -22.83 5.59 4.10
CA GLY A 172 -23.10 4.18 3.79
C GLY A 172 -22.46 3.69 2.49
N LEU A 173 -22.59 4.46 1.41
CA LEU A 173 -22.04 4.14 0.08
C LEU A 173 -21.57 5.41 -0.64
N ALA A 174 -20.44 5.35 -1.31
CA ALA A 174 -19.92 6.43 -2.15
C ALA A 174 -19.33 5.91 -3.46
N GLY A 175 -19.28 6.77 -4.46
CA GLY A 175 -18.72 6.44 -5.77
C GLY A 175 -17.82 7.54 -6.29
N LEU A 176 -16.57 7.21 -6.61
CA LEU A 176 -15.72 8.04 -7.45
C LEU A 176 -16.14 7.85 -8.90
N LEU A 177 -16.33 8.95 -9.62
CA LEU A 177 -16.83 8.94 -11.00
C LEU A 177 -15.70 8.97 -12.03
N ARG A 178 -15.98 8.40 -13.21
CA ARG A 178 -15.14 8.46 -14.41
C ARG A 178 -15.24 9.82 -15.10
N PHE A 179 -16.40 10.46 -14.98
CA PHE A 179 -16.75 11.72 -15.64
C PHE A 179 -17.47 12.63 -14.65
N ARG A 180 -17.33 13.94 -14.84
CA ARG A 180 -18.01 14.92 -14.01
C ARG A 180 -19.52 14.83 -14.19
N ARG A 181 -20.26 14.91 -13.08
CA ARG A 181 -21.72 14.98 -13.03
C ARG A 181 -22.27 16.32 -13.53
#